data_AF-A0A543L8C0-F1
#
_entry.id   AF-A0A543L8C0-F1
#
_cell.length_a   1.000
_cell.length_b   1.000
_cell.length_c   1.000
_cell.angle_alpha   90.00
_cell.angle_beta   90.00
_cell.angle_gamma   90.00
#
_symmetry.space_group_name_H-M   'P 1'
#
loop_
_entity.id
_entity.type
_entity.pdbx_description
1 polymer ?
#
loop_
_entity_poly.entity_id
_entity_poly.type
_entity_poly.pdbx_seq_one_letter_code
_entity_poly.pdbx_strand_id
1 'polypeptide(L)' 'MDLLESVMLCMLVALLIATVTARSAGSELRDVGLLAALTTVWGAGTASAVLMG' A
#
# COMPACT_ATOMS: atom_id res chain seq x y z
N MET A 1 8.43 15.41 -9.09
CA MET A 1 7.94 14.04 -8.88
C MET A 1 8.21 13.28 -10.16
N ASP A 2 9.15 12.35 -10.10
CA ASP A 2 9.48 11.50 -11.23
C ASP A 2 8.31 10.54 -11.55
N LEU A 3 8.29 10.01 -12.78
CA LEU A 3 7.30 9.03 -13.21
C LEU A 3 7.24 7.85 -12.21
N LEU A 4 8.41 7.44 -11.71
CA LEU A 4 8.56 6.36 -10.73
C LEU A 4 7.89 6.68 -9.39
N GLU A 5 8.07 7.90 -8.88
CA GLU A 5 7.40 8.35 -7.64
C GLU A 5 5.88 8.37 -7.81
N SER A 6 5.38 8.86 -8.95
CA SER A 6 3.94 8.87 -9.24
C SER A 6 3.35 7.46 -9.31
N VAL A 7 4.05 6.53 -9.95
CA VAL A 7 3.63 5.12 -10.02
C VAL A 7 3.63 4.48 -8.64
N MET A 8 4.64 4.74 -7.82
CA MET A 8 4.72 4.22 -6.45
C MET A 8 3.57 4.73 -5.58
N LEU A 9 3.27 6.03 -5.64
CA LEU A 9 2.14 6.63 -4.93
C LEU A 9 0.80 6.05 -5.41
N CYS A 10 0.61 5.90 -6.73
CA CYS A 10 -0.60 5.28 -7.28
C CYS A 10 -0.79 3.83 -6.77
N MET A 11 0.28 3.04 -6.75
CA MET A 11 0.23 1.66 -6.22
C MET A 11 -0.09 1.64 -4.72
N LEU A 12 0.48 2.55 -3.94
CA LEU A 12 0.22 2.68 -2.51
C LEU A 12 -1.26 3.02 -2.24
N VAL A 13 -1.82 3.96 -3.02
CA VAL A 13 -3.25 4.31 -2.95
C VAL A 13 -4.15 3.14 -3.32
N ALA A 14 -3.84 2.43 -4.41
CA ALA A 14 -4.60 1.25 -4.83
C ALA A 14 -4.61 0.15 -3.76
N LEU A 15 -3.46 -0.06 -3.10
CA LEU A 15 -3.30 -1.06 -2.05
C LEU A 15 -4.06 -0.67 -0.77
N LEU A 16 -4.07 0.62 -0.43
CA LEU A 16 -4.90 1.16 0.65
C LEU A 16 -6.39 0.93 0.39
N ILE A 17 -6.86 1.24 -0.82
CA ILE A 17 -8.26 1.02 -1.23
C ILE A 17 -8.59 -0.47 -1.12
N ALA A 18 -7.74 -1.35 -1.66
CA ALA A 18 -7.94 -2.80 -1.59
C ALA A 18 -8.03 -3.29 -0.14
N THR A 19 -7.19 -2.77 0.75
CA THR A 19 -7.19 -3.12 2.18
C THR A 19 -8.46 -2.67 2.88
N VAL A 20 -8.94 -1.45 2.59
CA VAL A 20 -10.20 -0.91 3.12
C VAL A 20 -11.39 -1.71 2.59
N THR A 21 -11.43 -1.99 1.29
CA THR A 21 -12.49 -2.79 0.66
C THR A 21 -12.53 -4.21 1.22
N ALA A 22 -11.38 -4.87 1.39
CA ALA A 22 -11.30 -6.20 2.01
C ALA A 22 -11.80 -6.17 3.46
N ARG A 23 -11.46 -5.12 4.22
CA ARG A 23 -11.96 -4.92 5.59
C ARG A 23 -13.48 -4.71 5.63
N SER A 24 -14.02 -3.91 4.71
CA SER A 24 -15.45 -3.60 4.62
C SER A 24 -16.30 -4.75 4.08
N ALA A 25 -15.72 -5.63 3.24
CA ALA A 25 -16.41 -6.79 2.68
C ALA A 25 -16.58 -7.95 3.68
N GLY A 26 -16.08 -7.82 4.92
CA GLY A 26 -16.09 -8.91 5.89
C GLY A 26 -15.13 -10.06 5.53
N SER A 27 -14.10 -9.75 4.75
CA SER A 27 -13.06 -10.73 4.38
C SER A 27 -12.35 -11.25 5.63
N GLU A 28 -11.83 -12.48 5.57
CA GLU A 28 -11.12 -13.09 6.69
C GLU A 28 -10.03 -12.14 7.22
N LEU A 29 -9.95 -12.01 8.55
CA LEU A 29 -8.97 -11.14 9.22
C LEU A 29 -7.53 -11.43 8.80
N ARG A 30 -7.23 -12.65 8.34
CA ARG A 30 -5.94 -13.04 7.75
C ARG A 30 -5.64 -12.35 6.43
N ASP A 31 -6.60 -12.27 5.51
CA ASP A 31 -6.45 -11.59 4.22
C ASP A 31 -6.29 -10.08 4.42
N VAL A 32 -7.10 -9.50 5.31
CA VAL A 32 -6.97 -8.08 5.68
C VAL A 32 -5.62 -7.81 6.35
N GLY A 33 -5.14 -8.73 7.20
CA GLY A 33 -3.83 -8.63 7.84
C GLY A 33 -2.67 -8.73 6.86
N LEU A 34 -2.74 -9.63 5.87
CA LEU A 34 -1.74 -9.76 4.81
C LEU A 34 -1.71 -8.51 3.92
N LEU A 35 -2.87 -7.99 3.51
CA LEU A 35 -2.96 -6.73 2.75
C LEU A 35 -2.42 -5.54 3.54
N ALA A 36 -2.73 -5.46 4.84
CA ALA A 36 -2.19 -4.43 5.71
C ALA A 36 -0.67 -4.53 5.84
N ALA A 37 -0.12 -5.73 6.03
CA ALA A 37 1.33 -5.96 6.09
C ALA A 37 2.03 -5.64 4.76
N LEU A 38 1.40 -5.98 3.63
CA LEU A 38 1.91 -5.63 2.30
C LEU A 38 1.92 -4.09 2.14
N THR A 39 0.86 -3.42 2.59
CA THR A 39 0.73 -1.96 2.54
C THR A 39 1.77 -1.26 3.39
N THR A 40 2.07 -1.78 4.59
CA THR A 40 3.08 -1.19 5.47
C THR A 40 4.49 -1.39 4.91
N VAL A 41 4.81 -2.58 4.38
CA VAL A 41 6.10 -2.85 3.73
C VAL A 41 6.28 -1.98 2.48
N TRP A 42 5.26 -1.91 1.63
CA TRP A 42 5.31 -1.11 0.42
C TRP A 42 5.37 0.40 0.72
N GLY A 43 4.60 0.86 1.71
CA GLY A 43 4.64 2.24 2.17
C GLY A 43 5.99 2.62 2.80
N ALA A 44 6.60 1.72 3.57
CA ALA A 44 7.94 1.91 4.10
C ALA A 44 8.99 1.99 2.99
N GLY A 45 8.91 1.12 1.98
CA GLY A 45 9.75 1.16 0.78
C GLY A 45 9.57 2.44 -0.05
N THR A 46 8.34 2.97 -0.07
CA THR A 46 8.04 4.22 -0.76
C THR A 46 8.61 5.42 -0.02
N ALA A 47 8.45 5.47 1.31
CA ALA A 47 9.03 6.53 2.13
C ALA A 47 10.57 6.52 2.08
N SER A 48 11.21 5.35 2.08
CA SER A 48 12.67 5.26 1.98
C SER A 48 13.19 5.67 0.60
N ALA A 49 12.49 5.31 -0.48
CA ALA A 49 12.83 5.76 -1.82
C ALA A 49 12.71 7.28 -1.97
N VAL A 50 11.65 7.89 -1.42
CA VAL A 50 11.45 9.35 -1.41
C VAL A 50 12.49 10.06 -0.52
N LEU A 51 12.94 9.43 0.57
CA LEU A 51 13.97 9.99 1.44
C LEU A 51 15.40 9.88 0.87
N MET A 52 15.64 8.92 -0.04
CA MET A 52 16.94 8.68 -0.66
C MET A 52 17.08 9.29 -2.06
N GLY A 53 15.97 9.70 -2.69
CA GLY A 53 15.93 10.42 -3.98
C GLY A 53 16.01 11.93 -3.80
#